data_AF-M0ALL3-F1
#
_entry.id   AF-M0ALL3-F1
#
_cell.length_a   1.000
_cell.length_b   1.000
_cell.length_c   1.000
_cell.angle_alpha   90.00
_cell.angle_beta   90.00
_cell.angle_gamma   90.00
#
_symmetry.space_group_name_H-M   'P 1'
#
loop_
_entity.id
_entity.type
_entity.pdbx_description
1 polymer ?
#
loop_
_entity_poly.entity_id
_entity_poly.type
_entity_poly.pdbx_seq_one_letter_code
_entity_poly.pdbx_strand_id
1 'polypeptide(L)' 'MTEDTTLPARERLRIHLREARRTTDSPIVEVQLEAALDAWNDLPPTPLWECLVCGKVGLPERIQQHRCGSER' A
#
# COMPACT_ATOMS: atom_id res chain seq x y z
N MET A 1 -18.01 -6.40 -0.90
CA MET A 1 -16.89 -5.65 -0.31
C MET A 1 -15.78 -6.65 -0.06
N THR A 2 -14.91 -6.86 -1.05
CA THR A 2 -13.80 -7.80 -0.93
C THR A 2 -12.81 -7.23 0.09
N GLU A 3 -12.57 -7.98 1.14
CA GLU A 3 -11.58 -7.68 2.15
C GLU A 3 -10.20 -7.62 1.46
N ASP A 4 -9.78 -6.40 1.13
CA ASP A 4 -8.51 -6.07 0.47
C ASP A 4 -7.30 -6.27 1.42
N THR A 5 -7.39 -7.18 2.40
CA THR A 5 -6.36 -7.35 3.43
C THR A 5 -5.05 -7.93 2.88
N THR A 6 -5.02 -8.36 1.61
CA THR A 6 -3.84 -8.95 0.96
C THR A 6 -2.87 -7.91 0.40
N LEU A 7 -3.34 -6.71 0.04
CA LEU A 7 -2.50 -5.68 -0.57
C LEU A 7 -1.87 -4.76 0.48
N PRO A 8 -0.59 -4.36 0.30
CA PRO A 8 0.07 -3.37 1.14
C PRO A 8 -0.64 -2.01 1.08
N ALA A 9 -0.60 -1.23 2.16
CA ALA A 9 -1.27 0.07 2.22
C ALA A 9 -0.83 1.02 1.09
N ARG A 10 0.48 1.00 0.77
CA ARG A 10 1.07 1.78 -0.33
C ARG A 10 0.44 1.45 -1.69
N GLU A 11 0.17 0.18 -1.98
CA GLU A 11 -0.41 -0.25 -3.25
C GLU A 11 -1.92 0.03 -3.30
N ARG A 12 -2.62 -0.18 -2.19
CA ARG A 12 -4.05 0.16 -2.08
C ARG A 12 -4.30 1.65 -2.35
N LEU A 13 -3.45 2.53 -1.79
CA LEU A 13 -3.51 3.96 -2.09
C LEU A 13 -3.35 4.25 -3.59
N ARG A 14 -2.38 3.62 -4.25
CA ARG A 14 -2.14 3.79 -5.69
C ARG A 14 -3.36 3.41 -6.51
N ILE A 15 -4.00 2.28 -6.18
CA ILE A 15 -5.22 1.81 -6.87
C ILE A 15 -6.33 2.86 -6.73
N HIS A 16 -6.59 3.34 -5.52
CA HIS A 16 -7.63 4.34 -5.28
C HIS A 16 -7.36 5.66 -6.02
N LEU A 17 -6.11 6.14 -6.07
CA LEU A 17 -5.76 7.35 -6.82
C LEU A 17 -6.00 7.17 -8.33
N ARG A 18 -5.65 6.01 -8.89
CA ARG A 18 -5.88 5.72 -10.32
C ARG A 18 -7.36 5.62 -10.64
N GLU A 19 -8.14 5.00 -9.75
CA GLU A 19 -9.59 4.87 -9.93
C GLU A 19 -10.29 6.24 -9.82
N ALA A 20 -9.94 7.05 -8.82
CA ALA A 20 -10.45 8.42 -8.70
C ALA A 20 -10.15 9.25 -9.96
N ARG A 21 -8.97 9.08 -10.56
CA ARG A 21 -8.60 9.80 -11.78
C ARG A 21 -9.41 9.35 -12.99
N ARG A 22 -9.73 8.07 -13.08
CA ARG A 22 -10.56 7.51 -14.17
C ARG A 22 -12.02 7.93 -14.10
N THR A 23 -12.50 8.25 -12.90
CA THR A 23 -13.93 8.46 -12.61
C THR A 23 -14.28 9.92 -12.34
N THR A 24 -13.30 10.80 -12.22
CA THR A 24 -13.55 12.22 -12.02
C THR A 24 -13.85 12.92 -13.34
N ASP A 25 -14.88 13.78 -13.32
CA ASP A 25 -15.20 14.68 -14.44
C ASP A 25 -14.64 16.09 -14.22
N SER A 26 -13.92 16.33 -13.11
CA SER A 26 -13.37 17.64 -12.78
C SER A 26 -11.92 17.76 -13.26
N PRO A 27 -11.62 18.67 -14.21
CA PRO A 27 -10.25 18.85 -14.72
C PRO A 27 -9.26 19.24 -13.62
N ILE A 28 -9.71 20.00 -12.62
CA ILE A 28 -8.85 20.39 -11.50
C ILE A 28 -8.51 19.17 -10.64
N VAL A 29 -9.50 18.30 -10.39
CA VAL A 29 -9.28 17.08 -9.60
C VAL A 29 -8.39 16.11 -10.37
N GLU A 30 -8.54 16.00 -11.69
CA GLU A 30 -7.66 15.19 -12.54
C GLU A 30 -6.19 15.61 -12.41
N VAL A 31 -5.90 16.91 -12.51
CA VAL A 31 -4.53 17.46 -12.35
C VAL A 31 -3.97 17.16 -10.95
N GLN A 32 -4.78 17.30 -9.90
CA GLN A 32 -4.35 16.99 -8.53
C GLN A 32 -4.07 15.49 -8.34
N LEU A 33 -4.87 14.62 -8.95
CA LEU A 33 -4.68 13.18 -8.89
C LEU A 33 -3.46 12.72 -9.69
N GLU A 34 -3.15 13.37 -10.80
CA GLU A 34 -1.90 13.17 -11.54
C GLU A 34 -0.69 13.55 -10.68
N ALA A 35 -0.69 14.75 -10.10
CA ALA A 35 0.38 15.19 -9.19
C ALA A 35 0.56 14.24 -7.98
N ALA A 36 -0.54 13.71 -7.43
CA ALA A 36 -0.50 12.73 -6.35
C ALA A 36 0.12 11.39 -6.79
N LEU A 37 -0.16 10.93 -8.01
CA LEU A 37 0.44 9.73 -8.58
C LEU A 37 1.93 9.90 -8.88
N ASP A 38 2.34 11.09 -9.34
CA ASP A 38 3.75 11.43 -9.54
C ASP A 38 4.49 11.43 -8.20
N ALA A 39 3.96 12.14 -7.20
CA ALA A 39 4.54 12.13 -5.85
C ALA A 39 4.62 10.70 -5.27
N TRP A 40 3.63 9.83 -5.54
CA TRP A 40 3.67 8.43 -5.12
C TRP A 40 4.83 7.64 -5.77
N ASN A 41 5.15 7.92 -7.03
CA ASN A 41 6.28 7.27 -7.71
C ASN A 41 7.62 7.68 -7.09
N ASP A 42 7.71 8.92 -6.59
CA ASP A 42 8.91 9.45 -5.92
C ASP A 42 9.06 8.97 -4.47
N LEU A 43 7.98 8.47 -3.84
CA LEU A 43 8.06 7.92 -2.50
C LEU A 43 8.93 6.65 -2.48
N PRO A 44 9.86 6.51 -1.52
CA PRO A 44 10.66 5.31 -1.40
C PRO A 44 9.77 4.07 -1.18
N PRO A 45 10.26 2.87 -1.53
CA PRO A 45 9.57 1.64 -1.18
C PRO A 45 9.33 1.55 0.33
N THR A 46 8.20 0.97 0.73
CA THR A 46 7.93 0.70 2.15
C THR A 46 9.05 -0.18 2.71
N PRO A 47 9.76 0.25 3.77
CA PRO A 47 10.84 -0.55 4.35
C PRO A 47 10.28 -1.85 4.91
N LEU A 48 11.03 -2.92 4.74
CA LEU A 48 10.71 -4.21 5.34
C LEU A 48 11.09 -4.20 6.82
N TRP A 49 10.26 -4.86 7.63
CA TRP A 49 10.49 -5.06 9.05
C TRP A 49 10.85 -6.52 9.31
N GLU A 50 11.68 -6.73 10.32
CA GLU A 50 12.01 -8.05 10.84
C GLU A 50 11.22 -8.30 12.13
N CYS A 51 10.59 -9.48 12.23
CA CYS A 51 10.02 -9.93 13.50
C CYS A 51 11.15 -10.36 14.44
N LEU A 52 11.28 -9.68 15.58
CA LEU A 52 12.30 -9.99 16.59
C LEU A 52 12.13 -11.35 17.29
N VAL A 53 10.99 -12.03 17.09
CA VAL A 53 10.70 -13.33 17.72
C VAL A 53 11.11 -14.50 16.82
N CYS A 54 10.78 -14.45 15.52
CA CYS A 54 11.02 -15.56 14.59
C CYS A 54 11.96 -15.21 13.41
N GLY A 55 12.43 -13.97 13.31
CA GLY A 55 13.31 -13.50 12.23
C GLY A 55 12.61 -13.28 10.89
N LYS A 56 11.27 -13.41 10.81
CA LYS A 56 10.53 -13.23 9.56
C LYS A 56 10.66 -11.78 9.08
N VAL A 57 11.08 -11.59 7.83
CA VAL A 57 11.20 -10.28 7.19
C VAL A 57 10.03 -10.06 6.24
N GLY A 58 9.38 -8.90 6.31
CA GLY A 58 8.23 -8.59 5.46
C GLY A 58 7.73 -7.17 5.64
N LEU A 59 6.65 -6.84 4.92
CA LEU A 59 6.02 -5.53 5.06
C LEU A 59 5.47 -5.33 6.48
N PRO A 60 5.46 -4.09 7.00
CA PRO A 60 5.04 -3.81 8.36
C PRO A 60 3.65 -4.38 8.70
N GLU A 61 2.68 -4.27 7.78
CA GLU A 61 1.32 -4.76 8.01
C GLU A 61 1.29 -6.29 8.14
N ARG A 62 2.12 -6.98 7.35
CA ARG A 62 2.24 -8.45 7.41
C ARG A 62 2.95 -8.90 8.68
N ILE A 63 4.00 -8.19 9.10
CA ILE A 63 4.71 -8.47 10.36
C ILE A 63 3.83 -8.15 11.58
N GLN A 64 2.91 -7.19 11.51
CA GLN A 64 1.98 -6.95 12.62
C GLN A 64 0.91 -8.05 12.75
N GLN A 65 0.48 -8.66 11.63
CA GLN A 65 -0.60 -9.64 11.61
C GLN A 65 -0.12 -11.10 11.72
N HIS A 66 1.17 -11.36 11.45
CA HIS A 66 1.67 -12.73 11.50
C HIS A 66 1.67 -13.30 12.92
N ARG A 67 1.53 -14.63 13.02
CA ARG A 67 1.64 -15.36 14.28
C ARG A 67 2.95 -16.12 14.31
N CYS A 68 3.80 -15.82 15.29
CA CYS A 68 5.04 -16.55 15.50
C CYS A 68 4.72 -17.99 15.93
N GLY A 69 5.38 -18.98 15.31
CA GLY A 69 5.23 -20.40 15.66
C GLY A 69 4.24 -21.22 14.83
N SER A 70 3.64 -20.65 13.78
CA SER A 70 2.75 -21.39 12.85
C SER A 70 3.47 -21.92 11.59
N GLU A 71 4.76 -21.64 11.43
CA GLU A 71 5.61 -22.19 10.38
C GLU A 71 6.64 -23.12 11.06
N ARG A 72 6.33 -24.42 11.06
CA ARG A 72 7.27 -25.50 11.40
C ARG A 72 7.51 -26.33 10.14
#